data_AF-A0A3N5ZAR8-F1
#
_entry.id   AF-A0A3N5ZAR8-F1
#
_cell.length_a   1.000
_cell.length_b   1.000
_cell.length_c   1.000
_cell.angle_alpha   90.00
_cell.angle_beta   90.00
_cell.angle_gamma   90.00
#
_symmetry.space_group_name_H-M   'P 1'
#
loop_
_entity.id
_entity.type
_entity.pdbx_description
1 polymer ?
#
loop_
_entity_poly.entity_id
_entity_poly.type
_entity_poly.pdbx_seq_one_letter_code
_entity_poly.pdbx_strand_id
1 'polypeptide(L)'
;MNRKLQRERRQYVLQLVYLKVRDTYKIPSYKSIVFYLNEEGIKTSRGNPWTRKALFRFLQNAGYSGLWGLSKCEGLPNIKLHSA
;
A
#
# COMPACT_ATOMS: atom_id res chain seq x y z
N MET A 1 1.85 12.20 -16.95
CA MET A 1 2.46 11.16 -16.08
C MET A 1 2.47 9.83 -16.84
N ASN A 2 3.64 9.21 -17.02
CA ASN A 2 3.79 7.96 -17.75
C ASN A 2 3.09 6.80 -17.00
N ARG A 3 2.29 5.98 -17.69
CA ARG A 3 1.59 4.81 -17.11
C ARG A 3 2.55 3.85 -16.41
N LYS A 4 3.76 3.67 -16.96
CA LYS A 4 4.83 2.85 -16.38
C LYS A 4 5.27 3.40 -15.01
N LEU A 5 5.59 4.69 -14.96
CA LEU A 5 6.00 5.38 -13.74
C LEU A 5 4.91 5.35 -12.66
N GLN A 6 3.63 5.50 -13.05
CA GLN A 6 2.52 5.39 -12.11
C GLN A 6 2.41 3.98 -11.52
N ARG A 7 2.64 2.94 -12.32
CA ARG A 7 2.65 1.55 -11.87
C ARG A 7 3.82 1.29 -10.92
N GLU A 8 5.03 1.71 -11.28
CA GLU A 8 6.23 1.57 -10.46
C GLU A 8 6.05 2.25 -9.10
N ARG A 9 5.51 3.48 -9.08
CA ARG A 9 5.22 4.19 -7.83
C ARG A 9 4.17 3.47 -6.97
N ARG A 10 3.10 2.95 -7.58
CA ARG A 10 2.11 2.16 -6.83
C ARG A 10 2.72 0.88 -6.26
N GLN A 11 3.58 0.22 -7.04
CA GLN A 11 4.26 -1.01 -6.64
C GLN A 11 5.22 -0.74 -5.47
N TYR A 12 5.97 0.35 -5.53
CA TYR A 12 6.84 0.81 -4.46
C TYR A 12 6.08 1.05 -3.14
N VAL A 13 4.97 1.79 -3.19
CA VAL A 13 4.13 2.03 -1.99
C VAL A 13 3.60 0.71 -1.42
N LEU A 14 3.14 -0.20 -2.28
CA LEU A 14 2.63 -1.50 -1.84
C LEU A 14 3.71 -2.32 -1.10
N GLN A 15 4.94 -2.33 -1.62
CA GLN A 15 6.06 -3.02 -1.00
C GLN A 15 6.44 -2.40 0.35
N LEU A 16 6.48 -1.07 0.46
CA LEU A 16 6.73 -0.40 1.73
C LEU A 16 5.68 -0.76 2.80
N VAL A 17 4.40 -0.71 2.42
CA VAL A 17 3.32 -1.10 3.33
C VAL A 17 3.46 -2.56 3.75
N TYR A 18 3.81 -3.45 2.82
CA TYR A 18 4.03 -4.86 3.12
C TYR A 18 5.20 -5.10 4.06
N LEU A 19 6.34 -4.44 3.84
CA LEU A 19 7.49 -4.53 4.74
C LEU A 19 7.09 -4.12 6.16
N LYS A 20 6.34 -3.02 6.32
CA LYS A 20 5.85 -2.61 7.65
C LYS A 20 4.80 -3.52 8.26
N VAL A 21 4.01 -4.23 7.46
CA VAL A 21 3.08 -5.25 7.97
C VAL A 21 3.82 -6.52 8.39
N ARG A 22 4.90 -6.89 7.69
CA ARG A 22 5.71 -8.09 7.97
C ARG A 22 6.68 -7.93 9.14
N ASP A 23 7.21 -6.73 9.34
CA ASP A 23 8.18 -6.39 10.40
C ASP A 23 7.59 -6.50 11.81
N THR A 24 6.27 -6.61 11.91
CA THR A 24 5.53 -6.63 13.19
C THR A 24 4.89 -7.98 13.44
N TYR A 25 5.00 -8.50 14.66
CA TYR A 25 4.31 -9.72 15.10
C TYR A 25 2.77 -9.65 14.95
N LYS A 26 2.21 -8.45 15.14
CA LYS A 26 0.78 -8.16 14.99
C LYS A 26 0.57 -7.20 13.84
N ILE A 27 -0.49 -7.44 13.04
CA ILE A 27 -0.87 -6.56 11.93
C ILE A 27 -1.02 -5.11 12.45
N PRO A 28 -0.29 -4.14 11.88
CA PRO A 28 -0.32 -2.76 12.33
C PRO A 28 -1.65 -2.11 12.01
N SER A 29 -1.98 -1.04 12.74
CA SER A 29 -3.18 -0.27 12.43
C SER A 29 -2.99 0.57 11.17
N TYR A 30 -4.08 0.86 10.46
CA TYR A 30 -4.07 1.83 9.37
C TYR A 30 -3.54 3.20 9.80
N LYS A 31 -3.76 3.60 11.07
CA LYS A 31 -3.25 4.87 11.60
C LYS A 31 -1.71 4.88 11.60
N SER A 32 -1.09 3.79 12.05
CA SER A 32 0.37 3.66 12.10
C SER A 32 0.99 3.68 10.70
N ILE A 33 0.45 2.92 9.75
CA ILE A 33 0.97 2.90 8.38
C ILE A 33 0.79 4.26 7.70
N VAL A 34 -0.36 4.91 7.86
CA VAL A 34 -0.60 6.25 7.29
C VAL A 34 0.36 7.28 7.88
N PHE A 35 0.59 7.24 9.20
CA PHE A 35 1.55 8.10 9.86
C PHE A 35 2.95 7.92 9.25
N TYR A 36 3.43 6.67 9.16
CA TYR A 36 4.69 6.35 8.52
C TYR A 36 4.80 6.89 7.09
N LEU A 37 3.81 6.62 6.23
CA LEU A 37 3.84 7.10 4.84
C LEU A 37 3.90 8.63 4.74
N ASN A 38 3.18 9.34 5.61
CA ASN A 38 3.14 10.79 5.59
C ASN A 38 4.43 11.43 6.13
N GLU A 39 5.00 10.87 7.20
CA GLU A 39 6.30 11.32 7.77
C GLU A 39 7.45 11.13 6.76
N GLU A 40 7.43 10.03 6.00
CA GLU A 40 8.38 9.76 4.92
C GLU A 40 8.11 10.60 3.64
N GLY A 41 7.14 11.52 3.68
CA GLY A 41 6.78 12.37 2.53
C GLY A 41 6.15 11.62 1.35
N ILE A 42 5.74 10.36 1.54
CA ILE A 42 5.14 9.54 0.49
C ILE A 42 3.70 9.97 0.26
N LYS A 43 3.45 10.60 -0.89
CA LYS A 43 2.11 11.07 -1.25
C LYS A 43 1.36 10.09 -2.15
N THR A 44 0.03 10.16 -2.12
CA THR A 44 -0.84 9.47 -3.08
C THR A 44 -0.52 9.86 -4.52
N SER A 45 -1.07 9.15 -5.51
CA SER A 45 -0.86 9.47 -6.94
C SER A 45 -1.34 10.87 -7.35
N ARG A 46 -2.22 11.49 -6.55
CA ARG A 46 -2.71 12.87 -6.75
C ARG A 46 -1.96 13.91 -5.92
N GLY A 47 -0.91 13.51 -5.19
CA GLY A 47 -0.13 14.41 -4.35
C GLY A 47 -0.74 14.72 -2.98
N ASN A 48 -1.85 14.06 -2.60
CA ASN A 48 -2.46 14.24 -1.28
C ASN A 48 -1.78 13.37 -0.22
N PRO A 49 -1.77 13.79 1.06
CA PRO A 49 -1.43 12.92 2.19
C PRO A 49 -2.31 11.68 2.24
N TRP A 50 -1.79 10.61 2.83
CA TRP A 50 -2.55 9.39 3.06
C TRP A 50 -3.58 9.59 4.17
N THR A 51 -4.74 8.99 3.97
CA THR A 51 -5.76 8.77 5.00
C THR A 51 -5.98 7.28 5.16
N ARG A 52 -6.55 6.86 6.31
CA ARG A 52 -6.89 5.44 6.56
C ARG A 52 -7.77 4.87 5.45
N LYS A 53 -8.78 5.64 5.03
CA LYS A 53 -9.71 5.29 3.94
C LYS A 53 -8.99 5.19 2.59
N ALA A 54 -8.10 6.13 2.27
CA ALA A 54 -7.33 6.10 1.03
C ALA A 54 -6.40 4.89 0.97
N LEU A 55 -5.72 4.56 2.08
CA LEU A 55 -4.85 3.38 2.16
C LEU A 55 -5.65 2.08 2.00
N PHE A 56 -6.81 1.97 2.67
CA PHE A 56 -7.68 0.81 2.50
C PHE A 56 -8.11 0.62 1.04
N ARG A 57 -8.61 1.68 0.39
CA ARG A 57 -9.01 1.63 -1.03
C ARG A 57 -7.84 1.34 -1.96
N PHE A 58 -6.66 1.88 -1.66
CA PHE A 58 -5.45 1.58 -2.41
C PHE A 58 -5.12 0.08 -2.40
N LEU A 59 -5.18 -0.56 -1.22
CA LEU A 59 -4.92 -2.00 -1.08
C LEU A 59 -5.97 -2.85 -1.81
N GLN A 60 -7.25 -2.47 -1.73
CA GLN A 60 -8.32 -3.11 -2.51
C GLN A 60 -8.07 -3.01 -4.01
N ASN A 61 -7.72 -1.82 -4.50
CA ASN A 61 -7.38 -1.58 -5.90
C ASN A 61 -6.07 -2.25 -6.36
N ALA A 62 -5.29 -2.78 -5.42
CA ALA A 62 -4.11 -3.59 -5.68
C ALA A 62 -4.38 -5.11 -5.58
N GLY A 63 -5.62 -5.51 -5.25
CA GLY A 63 -6.06 -6.90 -5.15
C GLY A 63 -5.94 -7.51 -3.75
N TYR A 64 -5.95 -6.69 -2.70
CA TYR A 64 -5.83 -7.13 -1.31
C TYR A 64 -7.01 -6.67 -0.46
N SER A 65 -7.52 -7.53 0.43
CA SER A 65 -8.62 -7.24 1.36
C SER A 65 -8.24 -6.32 2.53
N GLY A 66 -7.25 -5.44 2.34
CA GLY A 66 -6.68 -4.58 3.36
C GLY A 66 -5.36 -5.10 3.94
N LEU A 67 -4.98 -4.59 5.13
CA LEU A 67 -3.72 -4.97 5.78
C LEU A 67 -3.69 -6.45 6.17
N TRP A 68 -4.84 -7.01 6.55
CA TRP A 68 -4.96 -8.44 6.83
C TRP A 68 -4.67 -9.28 5.58
N GLY A 69 -5.31 -8.97 4.44
CA GLY A 69 -5.05 -9.68 3.19
C GLY A 69 -3.59 -9.54 2.72
N LEU A 70 -2.99 -8.37 2.93
CA LEU A 70 -1.57 -8.14 2.63
C LEU A 70 -0.65 -8.95 3.54
N SER A 71 -0.98 -9.11 4.83
CA SER A 71 -0.20 -9.88 5.79
C SER A 71 -0.10 -11.37 5.46
N LYS A 72 -1.06 -11.89 4.68
CA LYS A 72 -1.11 -13.29 4.23
C LYS A 72 -0.30 -13.56 2.97
N CYS A 73 0.34 -12.56 2.39
CA CYS A 73 1.13 -12.73 1.17
C CYS A 73 2.44 -13.47 1.46
N GLU A 74 2.64 -14.63 0.86
CA GLU A 74 3.92 -15.34 0.85
C GLU A 74 4.80 -14.72 -0.24
N GLY A 75 5.80 -13.94 0.17
CA GLY A 75 6.71 -13.22 -0.75
C GLY A 75 6.32 -11.76 -1.02
N LEU A 76 7.10 -11.11 -1.89
CA LEU A 76 6.89 -9.70 -2.23
C LEU A 76 5.55 -9.52 -2.95
N PRO A 77 4.66 -8.63 -2.48
CA PRO A 77 3.37 -8.41 -3.11
C PRO A 77 3.55 -7.72 -4.45
N ASN A 78 2.61 -7.96 -5.36
CA ASN A 78 2.55 -7.30 -6.65
C ASN A 78 1.12 -6.85 -6.91
N ILE A 79 0.94 -5.71 -7.56
CA ILE A 79 -0.39 -5.21 -7.92
C ILE A 79 -1.05 -6.26 -8.82
N LYS A 80 -2.13 -6.87 -8.32
CA LYS A 80 -2.95 -7.78 -9.11
C LYS A 80 -3.74 -6.92 -10.09
N LEU A 81 -3.44 -7.06 -11.37
CA LEU A 81 -4.31 -6.52 -12.40
C LEU A 81 -5.61 -7.31 -12.31
N HIS A 82 -6.71 -6.64 -11.93
CA HIS A 82 -8.01 -7.19 -12.25
C HIS A 82 -8.10 -7.15 -13.78
N SER A 83 -8.03 -8.32 -14.42
CA SER A 83 -8.54 -8.48 -15.77
C SER A 83 -9.96 -7.92 -15.76
N ALA A 84 -10.19 -6.91 -16.60
CA ALA A 84 -11.50 -6.32 -16.79
C ALA A 84 -12.52 -7.37 -17.19
#